data_AF-A0A5S3YSE6-F1
#
_entry.id   AF-A0A5S3YSE6-F1
#
_cell.length_a   1.000
_cell.length_b   1.000
_cell.length_c   1.000
_cell.angle_alpha   90.00
_cell.angle_beta   90.00
_cell.angle_gamma   90.00
#
_symmetry.space_group_name_H-M   'P 1'
#
loop_
_entity.id
_entity.type
_entity.pdbx_description
1 polymer ?
#
loop_
_entity_poly.entity_id
_entity_poly.type
_entity_poly.pdbx_seq_one_letter_code
_entity_poly.pdbx_strand_id
1 'polypeptide(L)'
;GLRGVAADQGLQGSCITNPADLKQKGLMVMDMDSTAISIECIDEIARLAGVYDEVASVTAQAMAGKLAFNDSLHQRVGKLEGVELSLIQTLKDDLPLMPGIQTLCRILKSHDWHL
;
A
#
# COMPACT_ATOMS: atom_id res chain seq x y z
N GLY A 1 1.52 -7.69 -28.65
CA GLY A 1 2.06 -6.42 -28.15
C GLY A 1 3.01 -6.67 -27.00
N LEU A 2 3.86 -5.70 -26.62
CA LEU A 2 4.93 -5.87 -25.60
C LEU A 2 4.44 -6.59 -24.33
N ARG A 3 3.27 -6.21 -23.80
CA ARG A 3 2.67 -6.84 -22.61
C ARG A 3 2.43 -8.34 -22.75
N GLY A 4 1.94 -8.79 -23.92
CA GLY A 4 1.68 -10.21 -24.18
C GLY A 4 2.98 -11.01 -24.27
N VAL A 5 3.96 -10.50 -25.02
CA VAL A 5 5.28 -11.15 -25.14
C VAL A 5 6.00 -11.22 -23.80
N ALA A 6 5.94 -10.15 -22.99
CA ALA A 6 6.54 -10.16 -21.65
C ALA A 6 5.87 -11.21 -20.76
N ALA A 7 4.54 -11.29 -20.76
CA ALA A 7 3.79 -12.28 -19.96
C ALA A 7 4.12 -13.73 -20.38
N ASP A 8 4.16 -14.02 -21.68
CA ASP A 8 4.46 -15.36 -22.21
C ASP A 8 5.87 -15.84 -21.84
N GLN A 9 6.78 -14.91 -21.52
CA GLN A 9 8.17 -15.18 -21.13
C GLN A 9 8.41 -15.05 -19.62
N GLY A 10 7.37 -14.78 -18.81
CA GLY A 10 7.51 -14.55 -17.37
C GLY A 10 8.31 -13.28 -17.02
N LEU A 11 8.32 -12.30 -17.91
CA LEU A 11 9.01 -11.02 -17.76
C LEU A 11 8.05 -9.89 -17.46
N GLN A 12 8.57 -8.82 -16.85
CA GLN A 12 7.88 -7.54 -16.73
C GLN A 12 8.44 -6.57 -17.78
N GLY A 13 7.57 -5.82 -18.46
CA GLY A 13 7.97 -4.88 -19.50
C GLY A 13 7.03 -3.68 -19.57
N SER A 14 7.60 -2.50 -19.78
CA SER A 14 6.85 -1.24 -19.93
C SER A 14 7.48 -0.40 -21.06
N CYS A 15 6.64 0.25 -21.86
CA CYS A 15 7.07 1.28 -22.81
C CYS A 15 6.89 2.64 -22.16
N ILE A 16 7.98 3.34 -21.84
CA ILE A 16 7.94 4.67 -21.24
C ILE A 16 8.45 5.68 -22.27
N THR A 17 7.61 6.61 -22.69
CA THR A 17 7.93 7.58 -23.75
C THR A 17 8.64 8.84 -23.22
N ASN A 18 8.49 9.14 -21.93
CA ASN A 18 9.17 10.26 -21.27
C ASN A 18 9.50 9.87 -19.80
N PRO A 19 10.53 9.04 -19.58
CA PRO A 19 10.91 8.61 -18.25
C PRO A 19 11.46 9.79 -17.43
N ALA A 20 11.24 9.76 -16.12
CA ALA A 20 11.89 10.71 -15.24
C ALA A 20 13.42 10.49 -15.24
N ASP A 21 14.18 11.58 -15.24
CA ASP A 21 15.64 11.56 -15.16
C ASP A 21 16.08 11.61 -13.69
N LEU A 22 16.72 10.54 -13.21
CA LEU A 22 17.26 10.47 -11.84
C LEU A 22 18.30 11.55 -11.54
N LYS A 23 18.94 12.16 -12.54
CA LYS A 23 19.90 13.25 -12.32
C LYS A 23 19.22 14.60 -12.03
N GLN A 24 17.92 14.69 -12.27
CA GLN A 24 17.13 15.88 -11.96
C GLN A 24 16.40 15.67 -10.64
N LYS A 25 16.25 16.74 -9.86
CA LYS A 25 15.44 16.70 -8.64
C LYS A 25 14.01 16.32 -8.99
N GLY A 26 13.49 15.32 -8.28
CA GLY A 26 12.15 14.81 -8.50
C GLY A 26 11.34 14.67 -7.21
N LEU A 27 10.11 14.22 -7.39
CA LEU A 27 9.18 13.85 -6.33
C LEU A 27 8.69 12.44 -6.60
N MET A 28 8.83 11.55 -5.62
CA MET A 28 8.19 10.25 -5.62
C MET A 28 7.00 10.31 -4.67
N VAL A 29 5.82 9.97 -5.16
CA VAL A 29 4.64 9.74 -4.33
C VAL A 29 4.21 8.29 -4.55
N MET A 30 3.94 7.58 -3.47
CA MET A 30 3.52 6.19 -3.51
C MET A 30 2.35 5.99 -2.56
N ASP A 31 1.53 5.00 -2.88
CA ASP A 31 0.59 4.45 -1.92
C ASP A 31 1.35 3.76 -0.77
N MET A 32 0.68 3.57 0.35
CA MET A 32 1.26 2.95 1.54
C MET A 32 0.96 1.45 1.58
N ASP A 33 -0.31 1.10 1.76
CA ASP A 33 -0.76 -0.29 1.90
C ASP A 33 -0.49 -1.07 0.60
N SER A 34 -0.02 -2.30 0.74
CA SER A 34 0.39 -3.16 -0.39
C SER A 34 1.39 -2.54 -1.39
N THR A 35 2.07 -1.46 -1.02
CA THR A 35 3.02 -0.72 -1.88
C THR A 35 4.31 -0.37 -1.14
N ALA A 36 4.25 0.49 -0.13
CA ALA A 36 5.39 0.82 0.72
C ALA A 36 5.57 -0.21 1.84
N ILE A 37 4.45 -0.72 2.35
CA ILE A 37 4.39 -1.83 3.31
C ILE A 37 3.68 -3.03 2.68
N SER A 38 3.92 -4.23 3.20
CA SER A 38 3.41 -5.47 2.61
C SER A 38 2.07 -5.93 3.20
N ILE A 39 1.39 -5.07 3.95
CA ILE A 39 0.12 -5.36 4.62
C ILE A 39 -0.93 -4.30 4.28
N GLU A 40 -2.17 -4.60 4.67
CA GLU A 40 -3.28 -3.67 4.74
C GLU A 40 -3.45 -3.24 6.21
N CYS A 41 -3.07 -2.01 6.57
CA CYS A 41 -3.01 -1.56 7.96
C CYS A 41 -4.33 -1.76 8.74
N ILE A 42 -5.46 -1.39 8.12
CA ILE A 42 -6.78 -1.45 8.76
C ILE A 42 -7.16 -2.91 9.08
N ASP A 43 -6.86 -3.83 8.17
CA ASP A 43 -7.13 -5.26 8.33
C ASP A 43 -6.28 -5.87 9.45
N GLU A 44 -5.03 -5.43 9.58
CA GLU A 44 -4.13 -5.88 10.65
C GLU A 44 -4.59 -5.41 12.03
N ILE A 45 -5.00 -4.14 12.15
CA ILE A 45 -5.59 -3.60 13.39
C ILE A 45 -6.88 -4.35 13.72
N ALA A 46 -7.73 -4.62 12.73
CA ALA A 46 -8.96 -5.39 12.91
C ALA A 46 -8.69 -6.81 13.42
N ARG A 47 -7.62 -7.45 12.96
CA ARG A 47 -7.21 -8.79 13.44
C ARG A 47 -6.75 -8.77 14.89
N LEU A 48 -5.93 -7.78 15.28
CA LEU A 48 -5.51 -7.60 16.67
C LEU A 48 -6.70 -7.32 17.61
N ALA A 49 -7.75 -6.70 17.09
CA ALA A 49 -8.98 -6.38 17.81
C ALA A 49 -10.07 -7.46 17.75
N GLY A 50 -9.87 -8.54 16.98
CA GLY A 50 -10.86 -9.62 16.82
C GLY A 50 -12.08 -9.27 15.97
N VAL A 51 -12.03 -8.20 15.17
CA VAL A 51 -13.11 -7.70 14.30
C VAL A 51 -12.79 -7.82 12.80
N TYR A 52 -11.80 -8.65 12.45
CA TYR A 52 -11.32 -8.84 11.08
C TYR A 52 -12.45 -9.16 10.08
N ASP A 53 -13.34 -10.09 10.42
CA ASP A 53 -14.41 -10.53 9.52
C ASP A 53 -15.39 -9.40 9.17
N GLU A 54 -15.66 -8.50 10.12
CA GLU A 54 -16.52 -7.34 9.89
C GLU A 54 -15.87 -6.35 8.93
N VAL A 55 -14.58 -6.08 9.10
CA VAL A 55 -13.80 -5.19 8.22
C VAL A 55 -13.66 -5.80 6.83
N ALA A 56 -13.30 -7.08 6.73
CA ALA A 56 -13.15 -7.80 5.47
C ALA A 56 -14.45 -7.81 4.65
N SER A 57 -15.61 -7.93 5.31
CA SER A 57 -16.92 -7.84 4.66
C SER A 57 -17.16 -6.47 4.00
N VAL A 58 -16.77 -5.38 4.68
CA VAL A 58 -16.87 -4.03 4.13
C VAL A 58 -15.87 -3.83 2.98
N THR A 59 -14.64 -4.34 3.11
CA THR A 59 -13.62 -4.30 2.05
C THR A 59 -14.11 -5.02 0.79
N ALA A 60 -14.68 -6.21 0.92
CA ALA A 60 -15.22 -6.98 -0.20
C ALA A 60 -16.35 -6.23 -0.93
N GLN A 61 -17.23 -5.55 -0.19
CA GLN A 61 -18.29 -4.73 -0.78
C GLN A 61 -17.74 -3.52 -1.55
N ALA A 62 -16.71 -2.87 -1.03
CA ALA A 62 -16.04 -1.75 -1.70
C ALA A 62 -15.34 -2.19 -2.99
N MET A 63 -14.58 -3.30 -2.95
CA MET A 63 -13.92 -3.86 -4.12
C MET A 63 -14.91 -4.35 -5.18
N ALA A 64 -16.09 -4.81 -4.78
CA ALA A 64 -17.19 -5.15 -5.69
C ALA A 64 -17.90 -3.93 -6.31
N GLY A 65 -17.46 -2.70 -6.00
CA GLY A 65 -18.07 -1.45 -6.47
C GLY A 65 -19.42 -1.14 -5.83
N LYS A 66 -19.78 -1.80 -4.72
CA LYS A 66 -21.08 -1.62 -4.03
C LYS A 66 -21.05 -0.51 -2.98
N LEU A 67 -19.86 -0.07 -2.57
CA LEU A 67 -19.64 1.03 -1.63
C LEU A 67 -18.66 2.03 -2.23
N ALA A 68 -18.93 3.33 -2.05
CA ALA A 68 -17.95 4.35 -2.35
C ALA A 68 -16.74 4.22 -1.42
N PHE A 69 -15.56 4.61 -1.90
CA PHE A 69 -14.32 4.50 -1.12
C PHE A 69 -14.42 5.20 0.25
N ASN A 70 -14.97 6.42 0.28
CA ASN A 70 -15.09 7.20 1.51
C ASN A 70 -16.01 6.50 2.53
N ASP A 71 -17.17 6.02 2.08
CA ASP A 71 -18.12 5.29 2.92
C ASP A 71 -17.51 3.98 3.44
N SER A 72 -16.77 3.25 2.58
CA SER A 72 -16.04 2.05 2.98
C SER A 72 -14.98 2.35 4.04
N LEU A 73 -14.22 3.43 3.88
CA LEU A 73 -13.20 3.82 4.84
C LEU A 73 -13.82 4.15 6.20
N HIS A 74 -14.89 4.96 6.22
CA HIS A 74 -15.60 5.29 7.46
C HIS A 74 -16.18 4.05 8.15
N GLN A 75 -16.78 3.13 7.39
CA GLN A 75 -17.33 1.90 7.95
C GLN A 75 -16.24 1.01 8.54
N ARG A 76 -15.13 0.78 7.82
CA ARG A 76 -14.02 -0.06 8.31
C ARG A 76 -13.37 0.53 9.55
N VAL A 77 -13.08 1.84 9.55
CA VAL A 77 -12.52 2.52 10.73
C VAL A 77 -13.49 2.52 11.89
N GLY A 78 -14.80 2.67 11.64
CA GLY A 78 -15.83 2.59 12.67
C GLY A 78 -15.88 1.22 13.37
N LYS A 79 -15.48 0.13 12.70
CA LYS A 79 -15.35 -1.20 13.32
C LYS A 79 -14.21 -1.30 14.33
N LEU A 80 -13.28 -0.34 14.32
CA LEU A 80 -12.14 -0.29 15.24
C LEU A 80 -12.45 0.53 16.51
N GLU A 81 -13.71 0.86 16.76
CA GLU A 81 -14.12 1.54 18.00
C GLU A 81 -13.75 0.69 19.23
N GLY A 82 -13.07 1.31 20.20
CA GLY A 82 -12.63 0.63 21.43
C GLY A 82 -11.31 -0.13 21.31
N VAL A 83 -10.62 -0.07 20.16
CA VAL A 83 -9.27 -0.65 20.02
C VAL A 83 -8.25 0.14 20.84
N GLU A 84 -7.53 -0.56 21.71
CA GLU A 84 -6.47 0.01 22.54
C GLU A 84 -5.30 0.50 21.70
N LEU A 85 -4.82 1.72 21.98
CA LEU A 85 -3.73 2.35 21.23
C LEU A 85 -2.42 1.53 21.28
N SER A 86 -2.20 0.78 22.36
CA SER A 86 -1.03 -0.09 22.54
C SER A 86 -0.95 -1.19 21.46
N LEU A 87 -2.09 -1.67 20.96
CA LEU A 87 -2.12 -2.66 19.86
C LEU A 87 -1.62 -2.05 18.56
N ILE A 88 -2.02 -0.81 18.26
CA ILE A 88 -1.58 -0.07 17.08
C ILE A 88 -0.08 0.25 17.17
N GLN A 89 0.41 0.61 18.35
CA GLN A 89 1.82 0.91 18.57
C GLN A 89 2.69 -0.31 18.29
N THR A 90 2.26 -1.49 18.72
CA THR A 90 2.96 -2.75 18.44
C THR A 90 3.06 -3.01 16.93
N LEU A 91 1.96 -2.82 16.20
CA LEU A 91 1.96 -2.96 14.74
C LEU A 91 2.92 -1.96 14.07
N LYS A 92 2.89 -0.71 14.51
CA LYS A 92 3.75 0.36 13.97
C LYS A 92 5.24 0.04 14.11
N ASP A 93 5.64 -0.53 15.23
CA ASP A 93 7.05 -0.80 15.53
C ASP A 93 7.62 -1.97 14.72
N ASP A 94 6.75 -2.85 14.21
CA ASP A 94 7.12 -4.02 13.39
C ASP A 94 6.46 -4.02 12.01
N LEU A 95 6.26 -2.83 11.42
CA LEU A 95 5.65 -2.72 10.09
C LEU A 95 6.51 -3.41 9.02
N PRO A 96 5.98 -4.44 8.33
CA PRO A 96 6.74 -5.15 7.31
C PRO A 96 6.83 -4.27 6.06
N LEU A 97 8.04 -3.80 5.77
CA LEU A 97 8.32 -2.98 4.60
C LEU A 97 8.32 -3.81 3.32
N MET A 98 7.85 -3.22 2.22
CA MET A 98 7.88 -3.87 0.92
C MET A 98 9.34 -4.15 0.50
N PRO A 99 9.68 -5.35 0.01
CA PRO A 99 11.02 -5.66 -0.45
C PRO A 99 11.53 -4.63 -1.45
N GLY A 100 12.69 -4.03 -1.16
CA GLY A 100 13.32 -3.03 -2.00
C GLY A 100 12.95 -1.58 -1.68
N ILE A 101 11.91 -1.29 -0.87
CA ILE A 101 11.49 0.09 -0.59
C ILE A 101 12.60 0.90 0.08
N GLN A 102 13.31 0.32 1.05
CA GLN A 102 14.43 0.99 1.72
C GLN A 102 15.56 1.34 0.74
N THR A 103 15.86 0.44 -0.20
CA THR A 103 16.87 0.66 -1.24
C THR A 103 16.43 1.73 -2.22
N LEU A 104 15.17 1.70 -2.67
CA LEU A 104 14.58 2.71 -3.53
C LEU A 104 14.67 4.10 -2.89
N CYS A 105 14.20 4.23 -1.65
CA CYS A 105 14.23 5.49 -0.91
C CYS A 105 15.65 6.02 -0.72
N ARG A 106 16.61 5.15 -0.37
CA ARG A 106 18.02 5.52 -0.22
C ARG A 106 18.62 6.03 -1.53
N ILE A 107 18.36 5.35 -2.65
CA ILE A 107 18.86 5.77 -3.96
C ILE A 107 18.25 7.12 -4.35
N LEU A 108 16.93 7.27 -4.28
CA LEU A 108 16.25 8.50 -4.65
C LEU A 108 16.72 9.70 -3.81
N LYS A 109 16.87 9.52 -2.48
CA LYS A 109 17.43 10.57 -1.61
C LYS A 109 18.86 10.97 -1.99
N SER A 110 19.70 10.02 -2.40
CA SER A 110 21.06 10.33 -2.86
C SER A 110 21.09 11.13 -4.17
N HIS A 111 19.96 11.20 -4.86
CA HIS A 111 19.74 11.96 -6.09
C HIS A 111 18.94 13.26 -5.85
N ASP A 112 18.80 13.71 -4.60
CA ASP A 112 18.01 14.90 -4.21
C ASP A 112 16.52 14.82 -4.59
N TRP A 113 15.96 13.61 -4.64
CA TRP A 113 14.51 13.43 -4.77
C TRP A 113 13.81 13.60 -3.43
N HIS A 114 12.63 14.20 -3.48
CA HIS A 114 11.68 14.23 -2.37
C HIS A 114 10.85 12.96 -2.40
N LEU A 115 10.60 12.38 -1.22
CA LEU A 115 9.77 11.21 -0.99
C LEU A 115 8.61 11.59 -0.08
#